data_AF-A0A7H5EWJ0-F1
#
_entry.id   AF-A0A7H5EWJ0-F1
#
_cell.length_a   1.000
_cell.length_b   1.000
_cell.length_c   1.000
_cell.angle_alpha   90.00
_cell.angle_beta   90.00
_cell.angle_gamma   90.00
#
_symmetry.space_group_name_H-M   'P 1'
#
loop_
_entity.id
_entity.type
_entity.pdbx_description
1 polymer ?
#
loop_
_entity_poly.entity_id
_entity_poly.type
_entity_poly.pdbx_seq_one_letter_code
_entity_poly.pdbx_strand_id
1 'polypeptide(L)'
;MKHTLRTLALLGLLLAVVPLNAQSRKAQKQYFPRVIQKMKVYLGADAGRLLDQCPECTDMKTGESFRTIYSTPLKDKQFATAVFYVSTQKSELYEMILVAKEGVDIETVAASLLGPPNQGDEWRFSPAQTRQDFTLAAWTFRNKLIIAGDLKGSEWEPGFND
;
A
#
# COMPACT_ATOMS: atom_id res chain seq x y z
N MET A 1 65.22 3.39 20.41
CA MET A 1 63.97 3.42 21.20
C MET A 1 62.83 3.75 20.26
N LYS A 2 61.88 2.82 20.06
CA LYS A 2 60.79 2.94 19.07
C LYS A 2 59.51 3.37 19.77
N HIS A 3 58.98 4.54 19.41
CA HIS A 3 57.65 4.98 19.84
C HIS A 3 56.59 4.41 18.89
N THR A 4 55.82 3.43 19.33
CA THR A 4 54.62 2.97 18.63
C THR A 4 53.40 3.67 19.22
N LEU A 5 52.92 4.67 18.48
CA LEU A 5 51.65 5.36 18.71
C LEU A 5 50.51 4.36 18.41
N ARG A 6 49.74 3.98 19.43
CA ARG A 6 48.55 3.14 19.27
C ARG A 6 47.36 4.03 18.92
N THR A 7 46.95 4.00 17.65
CA THR A 7 45.70 4.62 17.19
C THR A 7 44.52 3.75 17.67
N LEU A 8 43.80 4.18 18.70
CA LEU A 8 42.49 3.63 19.04
C LEU A 8 41.46 4.21 18.08
N ALA A 9 40.96 3.41 17.14
CA ALA A 9 39.76 3.73 16.39
C ALA A 9 38.55 3.27 17.21
N LEU A 10 37.88 4.20 17.89
CA LEU A 10 36.54 3.97 18.43
C LEU A 10 35.55 3.91 17.26
N LEU A 11 35.10 2.71 16.90
CA LEU A 11 33.97 2.51 16.00
C LEU A 11 32.67 2.72 16.81
N GLY A 12 32.12 3.93 16.79
CA GLY A 12 30.85 4.23 17.43
C GLY A 12 29.70 3.55 16.68
N LEU A 13 29.02 2.62 17.35
CA LEU A 13 27.81 1.95 16.84
C LEU A 13 26.64 2.96 16.83
N LEU A 14 26.42 3.62 15.69
CA LEU A 14 25.21 4.40 15.45
C LEU A 14 24.04 3.44 15.18
N LEU A 15 23.29 3.09 16.22
CA LEU A 15 21.98 2.46 16.07
C LEU A 15 21.03 3.49 15.44
N ALA A 16 20.80 3.37 14.13
CA ALA A 16 19.82 4.20 13.44
C ALA A 16 18.42 3.90 14.00
N VAL A 17 17.89 4.81 14.81
CA VAL A 17 16.50 4.78 15.28
C VAL A 17 15.62 5.13 14.08
N VAL A 18 15.17 4.10 13.36
CA VAL A 18 14.16 4.30 12.31
C VAL A 18 12.83 4.59 13.00
N PRO A 19 12.15 5.70 12.67
CA PRO A 19 10.87 6.03 13.29
C PRO A 19 9.84 4.91 13.02
N LEU A 20 9.06 4.54 14.04
CA LEU A 20 8.09 3.44 14.02
C LEU A 20 7.14 3.50 12.81
N ASN A 21 6.72 4.72 12.43
CA ASN A 21 5.85 4.98 11.28
C ASN A 21 6.51 4.67 9.93
N ALA A 22 7.84 4.80 9.79
CA ALA A 22 8.53 4.41 8.57
C ALA A 22 8.64 2.89 8.44
N GLN A 23 8.85 2.20 9.56
CA GLN A 23 8.92 0.73 9.59
C GLN A 23 7.55 0.09 9.33
N SER A 24 6.48 0.64 9.93
CA SER A 24 5.09 0.23 9.68
C SER A 24 4.71 0.37 8.20
N ARG A 25 4.94 1.53 7.59
CA ARG A 25 4.68 1.74 6.14
C ARG A 25 5.49 0.80 5.25
N LYS A 26 6.74 0.49 5.62
CA LYS A 26 7.56 -0.47 4.86
C LYS A 26 6.97 -1.88 4.92
N ALA A 27 6.47 -2.30 6.08
CA ALA A 27 5.85 -3.61 6.27
C ALA A 27 4.54 -3.77 5.49
N GLN A 28 3.72 -2.71 5.38
CA GLN A 28 2.52 -2.75 4.55
C GLN A 28 2.86 -2.79 3.05
N LYS A 29 3.79 -1.92 2.60
CA LYS A 29 4.11 -1.75 1.17
C LYS A 29 4.67 -2.99 0.48
N GLN A 30 5.16 -3.97 1.24
CA GLN A 30 5.65 -5.23 0.65
C GLN A 30 4.56 -6.00 -0.11
N TYR A 31 3.29 -5.77 0.25
CA TYR A 31 2.12 -6.40 -0.38
C TYR A 31 1.57 -5.60 -1.57
N PHE A 32 2.21 -4.49 -1.95
CA PHE A 32 1.76 -3.68 -3.08
C PHE A 32 2.60 -3.93 -4.33
N PRO A 33 2.05 -3.82 -5.54
CA PRO A 33 2.85 -3.82 -6.76
C PRO A 33 3.91 -2.74 -6.75
N ARG A 34 5.05 -3.01 -7.42
CA ARG A 34 6.20 -2.10 -7.46
C ARG A 34 5.85 -0.69 -7.96
N VAL A 35 4.89 -0.56 -8.87
CA VAL A 35 4.43 0.74 -9.36
C VAL A 35 3.86 1.61 -8.22
N ILE A 36 3.04 1.03 -7.35
CA ILE A 36 2.47 1.72 -6.18
C ILE A 36 3.54 2.00 -5.13
N GLN A 37 4.46 1.06 -4.89
CA GLN A 37 5.59 1.30 -3.99
C GLN A 37 6.42 2.52 -4.41
N LYS A 38 6.66 2.69 -5.73
CA LYS A 38 7.40 3.83 -6.30
C LYS A 38 6.66 5.16 -6.14
N MET A 39 5.34 5.16 -6.25
CA MET A 39 4.49 6.33 -5.96
C MET A 39 4.52 6.70 -4.47
N LYS A 40 4.98 5.79 -3.61
CA LYS A 40 5.04 5.93 -2.14
C LYS A 40 3.65 6.01 -1.47
N VAL A 41 2.58 5.70 -2.20
CA VAL A 41 1.20 5.60 -1.69
C VAL A 41 1.05 4.43 -0.70
N TYR A 42 0.16 4.59 0.29
CA TYR A 42 -0.16 3.58 1.29
C TYR A 42 -1.57 3.77 1.89
N LEU A 43 -2.22 2.69 2.34
CA LEU A 43 -3.54 2.80 2.99
C LEU A 43 -3.39 3.47 4.36
N GLY A 44 -4.38 4.26 4.77
CA GLY A 44 -4.34 5.14 5.93
C GLY A 44 -3.64 6.48 5.67
N ALA A 45 -3.15 6.73 4.46
CA ALA A 45 -2.67 8.06 4.10
C ALA A 45 -3.86 9.04 3.98
N ASP A 46 -3.73 10.23 4.55
CA ASP A 46 -4.72 11.29 4.37
C ASP A 46 -4.80 11.74 2.89
N ALA A 47 -5.92 12.34 2.50
CA ALA A 47 -6.17 12.78 1.12
C ALA A 47 -5.08 13.74 0.60
N GLY A 48 -4.62 14.67 1.44
CA GLY A 48 -3.55 15.60 1.07
C GLY A 48 -2.24 14.86 0.78
N ARG A 49 -1.89 13.88 1.63
CA ARG A 49 -0.72 13.02 1.44
C ARG A 49 -0.81 12.18 0.16
N LEU A 50 -1.99 11.66 -0.17
CA LEU A 50 -2.21 10.95 -1.43
C LEU A 50 -1.92 11.87 -2.62
N LEU A 51 -2.46 13.09 -2.61
CA LEU A 51 -2.29 14.06 -3.70
C LEU A 51 -0.84 14.55 -3.82
N ASP A 52 -0.11 14.70 -2.71
CA ASP A 52 1.33 14.97 -2.72
C ASP A 52 2.12 13.85 -3.42
N GLN A 53 1.70 12.60 -3.22
CA GLN A 53 2.37 11.40 -3.74
C GLN A 53 1.92 11.02 -5.15
N CYS A 54 0.76 11.53 -5.57
CA CYS A 54 0.17 11.32 -6.87
C CYS A 54 -0.25 12.66 -7.49
N PRO A 55 0.69 13.48 -7.98
CA PRO A 55 0.35 14.76 -8.60
C PRO A 55 -0.49 14.63 -9.88
N GLU A 56 -0.44 13.46 -10.53
CA GLU A 56 -1.25 13.12 -11.71
C GLU A 56 -2.61 12.51 -11.33
N CYS A 57 -2.98 12.44 -10.04
CA CYS A 57 -4.28 11.95 -9.61
C CYS A 57 -5.38 12.96 -9.95
N THR A 58 -6.45 12.47 -10.56
CA THR A 58 -7.64 13.24 -10.91
C THR A 58 -8.82 12.77 -10.09
N ASP A 59 -9.53 13.70 -9.45
CA ASP A 59 -10.82 13.44 -8.81
C ASP A 59 -11.86 13.08 -9.88
N MET A 60 -12.46 11.90 -9.76
CA MET A 60 -13.46 11.39 -10.70
C MET A 60 -14.85 12.01 -10.51
N LYS A 61 -15.07 12.79 -9.45
CA LYS A 61 -16.33 13.47 -9.12
C LYS A 61 -17.54 12.54 -9.16
N THR A 62 -17.34 11.32 -8.67
CA THR A 62 -18.43 10.36 -8.48
C THR A 62 -19.28 10.88 -7.33
N GLY A 63 -20.57 11.11 -7.53
CA GLY A 63 -21.50 11.67 -6.52
C GLY A 63 -21.77 10.76 -5.31
N GLU A 64 -20.81 9.89 -4.96
CA GLU A 64 -20.83 8.98 -3.83
C GLU A 64 -20.70 9.77 -2.53
N SER A 65 -21.58 9.50 -1.56
CA SER A 65 -21.61 10.25 -0.29
C SER A 65 -20.51 9.83 0.70
N PHE A 66 -19.99 8.61 0.58
CA PHE A 66 -19.10 7.99 1.57
C PHE A 66 -17.63 7.89 1.12
N ARG A 67 -17.32 8.19 -0.15
CA ARG A 67 -15.94 8.19 -0.66
C ARG A 67 -15.69 9.26 -1.72
N THR A 68 -14.45 9.74 -1.74
CA THR A 68 -13.88 10.45 -2.89
C THR A 68 -13.04 9.48 -3.70
N ILE A 69 -13.18 9.53 -5.03
CA ILE A 69 -12.49 8.62 -5.94
C ILE A 69 -11.46 9.41 -6.74
N TYR A 70 -10.19 9.04 -6.58
CA TYR A 70 -9.10 9.55 -7.42
C TYR A 70 -8.64 8.48 -8.39
N SER A 71 -8.16 8.87 -9.57
CA SER A 71 -7.56 7.95 -10.53
C SER A 71 -6.32 8.53 -11.20
N THR A 72 -5.40 7.68 -11.62
CA THR A 72 -4.20 8.08 -12.37
C THR A 72 -3.78 6.99 -13.35
N PRO A 73 -3.36 7.34 -14.58
CA PRO A 73 -2.73 6.38 -15.49
C PRO A 73 -1.37 5.93 -14.94
N LEU A 74 -1.03 4.66 -15.13
CA LEU A 74 0.23 4.09 -14.67
C LEU A 74 1.20 3.86 -15.83
N LYS A 75 2.45 4.32 -15.64
CA LYS A 75 3.59 3.99 -16.51
C LYS A 75 4.21 2.66 -16.07
N ASP A 76 3.42 1.58 -16.17
CA ASP A 76 3.81 0.23 -15.74
C ASP A 76 3.61 -0.81 -16.85
N LYS A 77 4.28 -1.97 -16.77
CA LYS A 77 4.14 -3.05 -17.76
C LYS A 77 2.88 -3.89 -17.56
N GLN A 78 2.41 -4.03 -16.33
CA GLN A 78 1.28 -4.88 -15.95
C GLN A 78 0.00 -4.06 -15.78
N PHE A 79 0.11 -2.86 -15.22
CA PHE A 79 -1.05 -2.04 -14.86
C PHE A 79 -1.22 -0.82 -15.77
N ALA A 80 -2.46 -0.54 -16.15
CA ALA A 80 -2.84 0.62 -16.95
C ALA A 80 -3.24 1.82 -16.09
N THR A 81 -3.96 1.57 -15.00
CA THR A 81 -4.59 2.62 -14.17
C THR A 81 -4.58 2.20 -12.70
N ALA A 82 -4.37 3.17 -11.80
CA ALA A 82 -4.70 3.05 -10.39
C ALA A 82 -5.92 3.92 -10.06
N VAL A 83 -6.82 3.38 -9.26
CA VAL A 83 -7.95 4.10 -8.66
C VAL A 83 -7.81 4.01 -7.14
N PHE A 84 -8.08 5.12 -6.45
CA PHE A 84 -7.88 5.29 -5.01
C PHE A 84 -9.20 5.74 -4.39
N TYR A 85 -9.69 5.00 -3.39
CA TYR A 85 -10.86 5.38 -2.63
C TYR A 85 -10.47 5.97 -1.28
N VAL A 86 -10.89 7.20 -1.06
CA VAL A 86 -10.65 7.95 0.17
C VAL A 86 -11.97 8.11 0.91
N SER A 87 -12.01 7.75 2.19
CA SER A 87 -13.22 7.91 3.02
C SER A 87 -13.57 9.39 3.17
N THR A 88 -14.84 9.77 2.99
CA THR A 88 -15.28 11.15 3.28
C THR A 88 -15.36 11.43 4.78
N GLN A 89 -15.47 10.39 5.62
CA GLN A 89 -15.57 10.53 7.07
C GLN A 89 -14.21 10.77 7.74
N LYS A 90 -13.19 10.01 7.32
CA LYS A 90 -11.83 10.09 7.89
C LYS A 90 -10.82 10.78 6.99
N SER A 91 -11.15 11.00 5.72
CA SER A 91 -10.24 11.57 4.72
C SER A 91 -8.99 10.71 4.50
N GLU A 92 -9.10 9.39 4.67
CA GLU A 92 -8.00 8.44 4.53
C GLU A 92 -8.22 7.49 3.35
N LEU A 93 -7.14 7.19 2.63
CA LEU A 93 -7.11 6.17 1.58
C LEU A 93 -7.31 4.78 2.21
N TYR A 94 -8.40 4.11 1.86
CA TYR A 94 -8.71 2.78 2.41
C TYR A 94 -8.69 1.66 1.37
N GLU A 95 -8.76 1.99 0.08
CA GLU A 95 -8.73 1.00 -1.00
C GLU A 95 -8.01 1.51 -2.24
N MET A 96 -7.25 0.60 -2.86
CA MET A 96 -6.57 0.80 -4.13
C MET A 96 -7.03 -0.26 -5.11
N ILE A 97 -7.42 0.17 -6.31
CA ILE A 97 -7.83 -0.72 -7.40
C ILE A 97 -6.87 -0.51 -8.56
N LEU A 98 -6.24 -1.59 -8.99
CA LEU A 98 -5.25 -1.59 -10.06
C LEU A 98 -5.81 -2.32 -11.27
N VAL A 99 -6.03 -1.60 -12.35
CA VAL A 99 -6.56 -2.15 -13.59
C VAL A 99 -5.40 -2.68 -14.44
N ALA A 100 -5.41 -3.98 -14.74
CA ALA A 100 -4.42 -4.62 -15.57
C ALA A 100 -4.55 -4.19 -17.04
N LYS A 101 -3.42 -4.16 -17.75
CA LYS A 101 -3.39 -3.98 -19.20
C LYS A 101 -4.01 -5.17 -19.92
N GLU A 102 -4.46 -4.95 -21.15
CA GLU A 102 -4.96 -6.03 -21.99
C GLU A 102 -3.90 -7.14 -22.16
N GLY A 103 -4.34 -8.39 -22.08
CA GLY A 103 -3.47 -9.57 -22.15
C GLY A 103 -2.70 -9.89 -20.88
N VAL A 104 -2.80 -9.06 -19.82
CA VAL A 104 -2.21 -9.38 -18.52
C VAL A 104 -3.17 -10.27 -17.73
N ASP A 105 -2.70 -11.46 -17.38
CA ASP A 105 -3.36 -12.35 -16.43
C ASP A 105 -3.16 -11.82 -15.00
N ILE A 106 -4.21 -11.25 -14.42
CA ILE A 106 -4.16 -10.62 -13.12
C ILE A 106 -4.03 -11.62 -11.97
N GLU A 107 -4.54 -12.84 -12.12
CA GLU A 107 -4.43 -13.89 -11.11
C GLU A 107 -2.98 -14.33 -11.00
N THR A 108 -2.32 -14.54 -12.14
CA THR A 108 -0.87 -14.83 -12.19
C THR A 108 -0.05 -13.70 -11.57
N VAL A 109 -0.40 -12.43 -11.85
CA VAL A 109 0.28 -11.27 -11.24
C VAL A 109 0.08 -11.24 -9.73
N ALA A 110 -1.14 -11.46 -9.24
CA ALA A 110 -1.46 -11.48 -7.81
C ALA A 110 -0.73 -12.62 -7.09
N ALA A 111 -0.77 -13.84 -7.65
CA ALA A 111 -0.08 -15.00 -7.09
C ALA A 111 1.44 -14.81 -7.05
N SER A 112 2.03 -14.19 -8.08
CA SER A 112 3.46 -13.86 -8.10
C SER A 112 3.84 -12.81 -7.04
N LEU A 113 2.91 -11.93 -6.66
CA LEU A 113 3.14 -10.86 -5.69
C LEU A 113 2.91 -11.33 -4.25
N LEU A 114 1.82 -12.05 -4.01
CA LEU A 114 1.26 -12.33 -2.69
C LEU A 114 1.39 -13.81 -2.28
N GLY A 115 1.81 -14.69 -3.20
CA GLY A 115 1.76 -16.13 -3.01
C GLY A 115 0.35 -16.69 -3.24
N PRO A 116 0.06 -17.93 -2.83
CA PRO A 116 -1.30 -18.47 -2.86
C PRO A 116 -2.23 -17.71 -1.89
N PRO A 117 -3.54 -17.58 -2.21
CA PRO A 117 -4.51 -17.01 -1.29
C PRO A 117 -4.57 -17.81 0.01
N ASN A 118 -4.90 -17.15 1.11
CA ASN A 118 -4.94 -17.75 2.45
C ASN A 118 -6.34 -17.74 3.08
N GLN A 119 -7.33 -17.17 2.41
CA GLN A 119 -8.73 -17.19 2.79
C GLN A 119 -9.61 -17.20 1.53
N GLY A 120 -10.10 -18.38 1.12
CA GLY A 120 -10.86 -18.51 -0.13
C GLY A 120 -10.02 -18.08 -1.35
N ASP A 121 -10.53 -17.13 -2.12
CA ASP A 121 -9.89 -16.47 -3.25
C ASP A 121 -9.20 -15.14 -2.88
N GLU A 122 -9.05 -14.87 -1.59
CA GLU A 122 -8.47 -13.65 -1.05
C GLU A 122 -7.14 -13.87 -0.31
N TRP A 123 -6.38 -12.79 -0.21
CA TRP A 123 -5.21 -12.68 0.64
C TRP A 123 -5.53 -11.76 1.80
N ARG A 124 -5.52 -12.29 3.02
CA ARG A 124 -5.71 -11.53 4.26
C ARG A 124 -4.41 -11.46 5.04
N PHE A 125 -4.05 -10.25 5.46
CA PHE A 125 -2.86 -9.99 6.25
C PHE A 125 -3.27 -9.27 7.53
N SER A 126 -3.05 -9.94 8.65
CA SER A 126 -3.38 -9.42 9.98
C SER A 126 -2.62 -8.12 10.30
N PRO A 127 -3.14 -7.28 11.20
CA PRO A 127 -2.45 -6.11 11.75
C PRO A 127 -1.00 -6.39 12.16
N ALA A 128 -0.72 -7.56 12.75
CA ALA A 128 0.62 -7.96 13.16
C ALA A 128 1.58 -8.18 11.97
N GLN A 129 1.10 -8.74 10.85
CA GLN A 129 1.91 -8.98 9.65
C GLN A 129 2.22 -7.69 8.89
N THR A 130 1.29 -6.74 8.88
CA THR A 130 1.40 -5.46 8.16
C THR A 130 1.95 -4.32 9.02
N ARG A 131 1.99 -4.54 10.35
CA ARG A 131 2.27 -3.51 11.37
C ARG A 131 1.36 -2.30 11.24
N GLN A 132 0.09 -2.56 10.94
CA GLN A 132 -0.98 -1.58 10.93
C GLN A 132 -1.93 -1.86 12.11
N ASP A 133 -2.88 -0.98 12.34
CA ASP A 133 -4.02 -1.17 13.26
C ASP A 133 -5.27 -1.71 12.55
N PHE A 134 -5.16 -2.03 11.26
CA PHE A 134 -6.19 -2.61 10.40
C PHE A 134 -5.67 -3.87 9.70
N THR A 135 -6.60 -4.74 9.30
CA THR A 135 -6.38 -5.87 8.41
C THR A 135 -6.20 -5.36 6.99
N LEU A 136 -5.23 -5.90 6.26
CA LEU A 136 -5.11 -5.67 4.81
C LEU A 136 -5.69 -6.88 4.09
N ALA A 137 -6.60 -6.65 3.15
CA ALA A 137 -7.08 -7.67 2.24
C ALA A 137 -6.68 -7.32 0.81
N ALA A 138 -6.50 -8.35 -0.01
CA ALA A 138 -6.38 -8.22 -1.44
C ALA A 138 -7.15 -9.34 -2.14
N TRP A 139 -7.70 -9.06 -3.30
CA TRP A 139 -8.39 -10.02 -4.14
C TRP A 139 -8.35 -9.58 -5.60
N THR A 140 -8.60 -10.53 -6.50
CA THR A 140 -8.72 -10.25 -7.93
C THR A 140 -10.18 -10.16 -8.32
N PHE A 141 -10.54 -9.20 -9.18
CA PHE A 141 -11.88 -9.11 -9.75
C PHE A 141 -11.81 -8.70 -11.21
N ARG A 142 -12.21 -9.60 -12.11
CA ARG A 142 -12.03 -9.44 -13.57
C ARG A 142 -10.56 -9.15 -13.89
N ASN A 143 -10.25 -8.01 -14.50
CA ASN A 143 -8.88 -7.59 -14.81
C ASN A 143 -8.28 -6.66 -13.74
N LYS A 144 -8.73 -6.74 -12.48
CA LYS A 144 -8.31 -5.83 -11.41
C LYS A 144 -7.68 -6.59 -10.26
N LEU A 145 -6.62 -6.01 -9.69
CA LEU A 145 -6.15 -6.34 -8.35
C LEU A 145 -6.66 -5.26 -7.40
N ILE A 146 -7.41 -5.66 -6.39
CA ILE A 146 -7.95 -4.79 -5.36
C ILE A 146 -7.15 -5.02 -4.08
N ILE A 147 -6.78 -3.94 -3.40
CA ILE A 147 -6.06 -3.96 -2.13
C ILE A 147 -6.74 -2.97 -1.20
N ALA A 148 -7.33 -3.46 -0.12
CA ALA A 148 -8.12 -2.68 0.82
C ALA A 148 -7.66 -2.91 2.27
N GLY A 149 -8.08 -2.01 3.15
CA GLY A 149 -8.00 -2.23 4.59
C GLY A 149 -9.34 -1.91 5.25
N ASP A 150 -9.64 -2.61 6.34
CA ASP A 150 -10.84 -2.44 7.16
C ASP A 150 -10.75 -1.17 8.04
N LEU A 151 -10.38 -0.04 7.43
CA LEU A 151 -10.23 1.23 8.12
C LEU A 151 -11.58 1.79 8.58
N LYS A 152 -11.57 2.45 9.72
CA LYS A 152 -12.74 3.17 10.24
C LYS A 152 -13.24 4.22 9.25
N GLY A 153 -14.57 4.31 9.09
CA GLY A 153 -15.23 5.23 8.16
C GLY A 153 -15.16 4.79 6.70
N SER A 154 -14.69 3.56 6.42
CA SER A 154 -14.70 2.97 5.09
C SER A 154 -15.84 1.96 4.91
N GLU A 155 -16.07 1.55 3.67
CA GLU A 155 -16.99 0.44 3.32
C GLU A 155 -16.60 -0.87 4.02
N TRP A 156 -15.32 -1.02 4.38
CA TRP A 156 -14.75 -2.21 5.01
C TRP A 156 -14.64 -2.11 6.53
N GLU A 157 -15.14 -1.05 7.18
CA GLU A 157 -15.09 -0.90 8.65
C GLU A 157 -15.62 -2.12 9.43
N PRO A 158 -16.66 -2.85 8.98
CA PRO A 158 -17.09 -4.08 9.66
C PRO A 158 -16.07 -5.23 9.69
N GLY A 159 -14.96 -5.09 8.95
CA GLY A 159 -13.97 -6.14 8.74
C GLY A 159 -14.28 -7.02 7.52
N PHE A 160 -13.28 -7.76 7.08
CA PHE A 160 -13.41 -8.77 6.02
C PHE A 160 -13.96 -10.08 6.60
N ASN A 161 -15.18 -10.04 7.13
CA ASN A 161 -15.83 -11.26 7.62
C ASN A 161 -16.49 -11.99 6.44
N ASP A 162 -16.35 -13.31 6.43
CA ASP A 162 -17.08 -14.20 5.52
C ASP A 162 -18.56 -14.30 5.91
#